data_AF-A0AAQ3X7X9-F1
#
_entry.id   AF-A0AAQ3X7X9-F1
#
_cell.length_a   1.000
_cell.length_b   1.000
_cell.length_c   1.000
_cell.angle_alpha   90.00
_cell.angle_beta   90.00
_cell.angle_gamma   90.00
#
_symmetry.space_group_name_H-M   'P 1'
#
loop_
_entity.id
_entity.type
_entity.pdbx_description
1 polymer ?
#
loop_
_entity_poly.entity_id
_entity_poly.type
_entity_poly.pdbx_seq_one_letter_code
_entity_poly.pdbx_strand_id
1 'polypeptide(L)'
;MISTRYILQVVHIPKSDSRLANNGLPIDIQRLRCRCLYQSLHFSDLIEDLGKKLVECLRSRGNFIALHLRYEKDMLAFTGCTYGLSDSEANELRILRERTSHWKLKDINSTEQRSEGNCPLTPNEVGIFLRSMGYPESTWIYLAAGEIYGGDKYLSKLRSYFPNLVSKEMLATKEELGKFKNHASQVAALDYIIAFESDVFVPSHSGNMAKVVEGHRRFLGHRRTITPDRRGLVELFDLLERGDLMELIWLLARKQGQSPA
;
A
#
# COMPACT_ATOMS: atom_id res chain seq x y z
N MET A 1 -5.27 61.11 13.23
CA MET A 1 -4.55 59.99 12.60
C MET A 1 -5.14 58.69 13.12
N ILE A 2 -6.03 58.06 12.36
CA ILE A 2 -6.61 56.76 12.71
C ILE A 2 -5.56 55.71 12.37
N SER A 3 -4.93 55.15 13.39
CA SER A 3 -4.05 53.98 13.25
C SER A 3 -4.92 52.78 12.89
N THR A 4 -4.96 52.42 11.61
CA THR A 4 -5.58 51.18 11.13
C THR A 4 -4.62 50.03 11.47
N ARG A 5 -4.78 49.45 12.66
CA ARG A 5 -4.22 48.12 12.95
C ARG A 5 -4.99 47.09 12.15
N TYR A 6 -4.38 46.55 11.10
CA TYR A 6 -4.88 45.35 10.44
C TYR A 6 -4.82 44.18 11.43
N ILE A 7 -5.98 43.70 11.87
CA ILE A 7 -6.07 42.47 12.64
C ILE A 7 -5.92 41.32 11.64
N LEU A 8 -4.75 40.69 11.58
CA LEU A 8 -4.59 39.41 10.89
C LEU A 8 -5.40 38.36 11.65
N GLN A 9 -6.59 38.02 11.16
CA GLN A 9 -7.39 36.92 11.68
C GLN A 9 -6.82 35.61 11.14
N VAL A 10 -6.21 34.81 12.02
CA VAL A 10 -5.81 33.43 11.71
C VAL A 10 -6.99 32.51 11.99
N VAL A 11 -7.48 31.81 10.97
CA VAL A 11 -8.55 30.80 11.11
C VAL A 11 -7.91 29.41 11.08
N HIS A 12 -8.03 28.67 12.19
CA HIS A 12 -7.58 27.27 12.28
C HIS A 12 -8.78 26.34 12.08
N ILE A 13 -8.74 25.52 11.03
CA ILE A 13 -9.80 24.56 10.68
C ILE A 13 -9.28 23.13 10.99
N PRO A 14 -9.51 22.60 12.20
CA PRO A 14 -9.13 21.23 12.51
C PRO A 14 -10.01 20.24 11.73
N LYS A 15 -9.51 19.03 11.50
CA LYS A 15 -10.21 17.94 10.81
C LYS A 15 -10.64 18.26 9.37
N SER A 16 -9.75 18.89 8.61
CA SER A 16 -9.95 19.18 7.18
C SER A 16 -10.12 17.92 6.30
N ASP A 17 -9.85 16.74 6.86
CA ASP A 17 -10.12 15.41 6.30
C ASP A 17 -11.61 15.01 6.39
N SER A 18 -12.40 15.63 7.27
CA SER A 18 -13.85 15.45 7.39
C SER A 18 -14.58 16.21 6.26
N ARG A 19 -14.42 15.72 5.02
CA ARG A 19 -14.73 16.49 3.81
C ARG A 19 -16.24 16.61 3.52
N LEU A 20 -16.71 17.86 3.50
CA LEU A 20 -17.87 18.32 2.71
C LEU A 20 -17.50 18.60 1.23
N ALA A 21 -16.21 18.64 0.89
CA ALA A 21 -15.69 19.19 -0.37
C ALA A 21 -15.80 18.28 -1.62
N ASN A 22 -16.48 17.13 -1.53
CA ASN A 22 -16.65 16.20 -2.66
C ASN A 22 -18.12 16.02 -3.07
N ASN A 23 -19.07 16.64 -2.36
CA ASN A 23 -20.49 16.41 -2.60
C ASN A 23 -21.03 17.46 -3.58
N GLY A 24 -21.45 17.00 -4.76
CA GLY A 24 -22.14 17.85 -5.75
C GLY A 24 -21.26 18.76 -6.61
N LEU A 25 -19.93 18.64 -6.55
CA LEU A 25 -19.07 19.39 -7.47
C LEU A 25 -19.19 18.84 -8.91
N PRO A 26 -19.35 19.72 -9.91
CA PRO A 26 -19.33 19.34 -11.32
C PRO A 26 -18.07 18.53 -11.70
N ILE A 27 -18.23 17.58 -12.62
CA ILE A 27 -17.18 16.62 -12.99
C ILE A 27 -15.92 17.29 -13.56
N ASP A 28 -16.10 18.36 -14.32
CA ASP A 28 -15.04 19.21 -14.87
C ASP A 28 -14.24 19.92 -13.76
N ILE A 29 -14.90 20.44 -12.74
CA ILE A 29 -14.26 21.04 -11.57
C ILE A 29 -13.48 20.00 -10.77
N GLN A 30 -14.02 18.78 -10.59
CA GLN A 30 -13.29 17.70 -9.94
C GLN A 30 -12.04 17.29 -10.73
N ARG A 31 -12.14 17.20 -12.07
CA ARG A 31 -11.00 16.92 -12.96
C ARG A 31 -9.94 18.03 -12.88
N LEU A 32 -10.35 19.30 -12.94
CA LEU A 32 -9.44 20.44 -12.80
C LEU A 32 -8.72 20.38 -11.44
N ARG A 33 -9.45 20.15 -10.35
CA ARG A 33 -8.87 20.01 -9.01
C ARG A 33 -7.82 18.90 -8.95
N CYS A 34 -8.12 17.72 -9.49
CA CYS A 34 -7.16 16.62 -9.55
C CYS A 34 -5.90 17.00 -10.34
N ARG A 35 -6.05 17.64 -11.51
CA ARG A 35 -4.92 18.09 -12.32
C ARG A 35 -4.06 19.11 -11.58
N CYS A 36 -4.67 20.16 -11.02
CA CYS A 36 -3.94 21.17 -10.26
C CYS A 36 -3.21 20.56 -9.06
N LEU A 37 -3.85 19.66 -8.30
CA LEU A 37 -3.22 19.03 -7.14
C LEU A 37 -2.00 18.18 -7.51
N TYR A 38 -2.07 17.40 -8.59
CA TYR A 38 -0.92 16.60 -9.03
C TYR A 38 0.16 17.46 -9.68
N GLN A 39 -0.21 18.49 -10.45
CA GLN A 39 0.75 19.43 -11.03
C GLN A 39 1.48 20.25 -9.97
N SER A 40 0.85 20.58 -8.85
CA SER A 40 1.46 21.37 -7.78
C SER A 40 2.16 20.51 -6.71
N LEU A 41 2.02 19.18 -6.75
CA LEU A 41 2.66 18.30 -5.79
C LEU A 41 4.14 18.13 -6.15
N HIS A 42 4.98 18.90 -5.46
CA HIS A 42 6.44 18.80 -5.53
C HIS A 42 7.00 18.45 -4.15
N PHE A 43 8.00 17.57 -4.13
CA PHE A 43 8.76 17.34 -2.91
C PHE A 43 9.95 18.30 -2.84
N SER A 44 10.62 18.37 -1.69
CA SER A 44 11.87 19.12 -1.62
C SER A 44 12.93 18.49 -2.52
N ASP A 45 13.87 19.30 -3.01
CA ASP A 45 14.95 18.86 -3.90
C ASP A 45 15.68 17.63 -3.36
N LEU A 46 15.95 17.59 -2.05
CA LEU A 46 16.57 16.43 -1.40
C LEU A 46 15.80 15.12 -1.58
N ILE A 47 14.47 15.16 -1.49
CA ILE A 47 13.61 13.98 -1.66
C ILE A 47 13.53 13.62 -3.15
N GLU A 48 13.36 14.61 -4.02
CA GLU A 48 13.28 14.38 -5.47
C GLU A 48 14.57 13.79 -6.02
N ASP A 49 15.72 14.33 -5.64
CA ASP A 49 17.03 13.89 -6.13
C ASP A 49 17.33 12.45 -5.71
N LEU A 50 17.10 12.12 -4.43
CA LEU A 50 17.28 10.75 -3.98
C LEU A 50 16.23 9.82 -4.61
N GLY A 51 14.96 10.24 -4.68
CA GLY A 51 13.90 9.48 -5.33
C GLY A 51 14.22 9.13 -6.78
N LYS A 52 14.67 10.10 -7.57
CA LYS A 52 15.12 9.92 -8.97
C LYS A 52 16.29 8.95 -9.04
N LYS A 53 17.32 9.13 -8.20
CA LYS A 53 18.47 8.22 -8.14
C LYS A 53 18.06 6.77 -7.85
N LEU A 54 17.15 6.54 -6.91
CA LEU A 54 16.68 5.19 -6.56
C LEU A 54 15.85 4.57 -7.70
N VAL A 55 15.03 5.38 -8.38
CA VAL A 55 14.30 4.96 -9.59
C VAL A 55 15.27 4.57 -10.71
N GLU A 56 16.30 5.36 -10.98
CA GLU A 56 17.32 5.06 -11.99
C GLU A 56 18.08 3.76 -11.67
N CYS A 57 18.44 3.57 -10.39
CA CYS A 57 19.06 2.33 -9.93
C CYS A 57 18.17 1.11 -10.21
N LEU A 58 16.86 1.19 -9.95
CA LEU A 58 15.90 0.13 -10.26
C LEU A 58 15.74 -0.07 -11.77
N ARG A 59 15.57 1.00 -12.55
CA ARG A 59 15.41 0.94 -14.01
C ARG A 59 16.64 0.36 -14.71
N SER A 60 17.83 0.58 -14.18
CA SER A 60 19.06 -0.03 -14.70
C SER A 60 19.04 -1.57 -14.64
N ARG A 61 18.18 -2.15 -13.79
CA ARG A 61 17.99 -3.59 -13.61
C ARG A 61 16.82 -4.14 -14.44
N GLY A 62 16.14 -3.28 -15.20
CA GLY A 62 14.97 -3.58 -16.01
C GLY A 62 13.66 -3.09 -15.40
N ASN A 63 12.55 -3.60 -15.94
CA ASN A 63 11.23 -3.27 -15.44
C ASN A 63 11.02 -3.82 -14.03
N PHE A 64 10.31 -3.07 -13.18
CA PHE A 64 10.09 -3.46 -11.79
C PHE A 64 8.67 -3.17 -11.30
N ILE A 65 8.27 -3.93 -10.28
CA ILE A 65 7.02 -3.75 -9.57
C ILE A 65 7.30 -2.92 -8.31
N ALA A 66 6.55 -1.86 -8.07
CA ALA A 66 6.45 -1.27 -6.74
C ALA A 66 5.30 -1.93 -5.97
N LEU A 67 5.65 -2.74 -4.97
CA LEU A 67 4.74 -3.41 -4.08
C LEU A 67 4.55 -2.57 -2.81
N HIS A 68 3.35 -2.03 -2.63
CA HIS A 68 2.97 -1.38 -1.38
C HIS A 68 2.42 -2.42 -0.40
N LEU A 69 3.33 -2.94 0.44
CA LEU A 69 3.06 -4.02 1.38
C LEU A 69 2.64 -3.45 2.75
N ARG A 70 1.33 -3.36 2.98
CA ARG A 70 0.75 -2.77 4.20
C ARG A 70 0.58 -3.83 5.30
N TYR A 71 1.67 -4.51 5.62
CA TYR A 71 1.73 -5.57 6.64
C TYR A 71 2.46 -5.09 7.90
N GLU A 72 2.21 -3.85 8.31
CA GLU A 72 2.79 -3.25 9.50
C GLU A 72 1.95 -3.52 10.76
N LYS A 73 2.61 -3.47 11.92
CA LYS A 73 2.00 -3.80 13.21
C LYS A 73 0.77 -2.96 13.55
N ASP A 74 0.83 -1.65 13.27
CA ASP A 74 -0.29 -0.73 13.49
C ASP A 74 -1.47 -1.07 12.59
N MET A 75 -1.21 -1.42 11.32
CA MET A 75 -2.23 -1.81 10.36
C MET A 75 -2.95 -3.08 10.80
N LEU A 76 -2.20 -4.14 11.11
CA LEU A 76 -2.78 -5.44 11.52
C LEU A 76 -3.57 -5.32 12.83
N ALA A 77 -3.05 -4.55 13.80
CA ALA A 77 -3.78 -4.28 15.03
C ALA A 77 -5.07 -3.48 14.77
N PHE A 78 -5.01 -2.45 13.92
CA PHE A 78 -6.15 -1.59 13.60
C PHE A 78 -7.28 -2.35 12.89
N THR A 79 -6.97 -3.18 11.90
CA THR A 79 -7.99 -4.01 11.21
C THR A 79 -8.35 -5.27 11.97
N GLY A 80 -7.60 -5.64 13.01
CA GLY A 80 -7.81 -6.88 13.75
C GLY A 80 -7.56 -8.15 12.93
N CYS A 81 -6.70 -8.07 11.92
CA CYS A 81 -6.37 -9.19 11.05
C CYS A 81 -5.25 -10.02 11.66
N THR A 82 -5.58 -11.24 12.07
CA THR A 82 -4.64 -12.16 12.77
C THR A 82 -4.45 -13.50 12.07
N TYR A 83 -4.96 -13.65 10.84
CA TYR A 83 -4.78 -14.85 10.04
C TYR A 83 -3.29 -15.14 9.78
N GLY A 84 -2.88 -16.39 9.97
CA GLY A 84 -1.49 -16.84 9.82
C GLY A 84 -0.55 -16.39 10.95
N LEU A 85 -1.05 -15.69 11.97
CA LEU A 85 -0.29 -15.33 13.16
C LEU A 85 -0.46 -16.39 14.24
N SER A 86 0.52 -16.49 15.15
CA SER A 86 0.37 -17.28 16.38
C SER A 86 -0.58 -16.60 17.38
N ASP A 87 -1.10 -17.36 18.35
CA ASP A 87 -1.96 -16.82 19.41
C ASP A 87 -1.28 -15.68 20.20
N SER A 88 0.05 -15.79 20.40
CA SER A 88 0.84 -14.76 21.07
C SER A 88 0.89 -13.45 20.27
N GLU A 89 1.14 -13.55 18.95
CA GLU A 89 1.16 -12.41 18.03
C GLU A 89 -0.25 -11.78 17.92
N ALA A 90 -1.29 -12.60 17.80
CA ALA A 90 -2.68 -12.14 17.77
C ALA A 90 -3.04 -11.38 19.06
N ASN A 91 -2.62 -11.90 20.22
CA ASN A 91 -2.84 -11.26 21.52
C ASN A 91 -2.06 -9.94 21.65
N GLU A 92 -0.82 -9.89 21.17
CA GLU A 92 -0.03 -8.66 21.12
C GLU A 92 -0.74 -7.55 20.32
N LEU A 93 -1.24 -7.88 19.13
CA LEU A 93 -1.97 -6.94 18.28
C LEU A 93 -3.28 -6.50 18.92
N ARG A 94 -3.99 -7.40 19.62
CA ARG A 94 -5.19 -7.08 20.39
C ARG A 94 -4.89 -6.07 21.50
N ILE A 95 -3.84 -6.29 22.30
CA ILE A 95 -3.42 -5.35 23.36
C ILE A 95 -3.05 -3.98 22.76
N LEU A 96 -2.35 -3.95 21.61
CA LEU A 96 -2.05 -2.71 20.90
C LEU A 96 -3.33 -1.99 20.45
N ARG A 97 -4.33 -2.72 19.96
CA ARG A 97 -5.62 -2.13 19.57
C ARG A 97 -6.35 -1.55 20.77
N GLU A 98 -6.43 -2.28 21.88
CA GLU A 98 -7.11 -1.86 23.11
C GLU A 98 -6.49 -0.60 23.72
N ARG A 99 -5.15 -0.54 23.83
CA ARG A 99 -4.44 0.62 24.42
C ARG A 99 -4.49 1.90 23.59
N THR A 100 -4.80 1.80 22.30
CA THR A 100 -4.77 2.95 21.38
C THR A 100 -6.07 3.74 21.46
N SER A 101 -6.14 4.74 22.35
CA SER A 101 -7.39 5.45 22.72
C SER A 101 -8.21 6.02 21.56
N HIS A 102 -7.58 6.47 20.47
CA HIS A 102 -8.25 7.10 19.34
C HIS A 102 -8.88 6.12 18.33
N TRP A 103 -8.60 4.81 18.44
CA TRP A 103 -9.27 3.78 17.64
C TRP A 103 -10.59 3.38 18.29
N LYS A 104 -11.71 3.65 17.63
CA LYS A 104 -13.05 3.44 18.19
C LYS A 104 -13.46 1.97 18.28
N LEU A 105 -13.13 1.19 17.25
CA LEU A 105 -13.47 -0.23 17.18
C LEU A 105 -12.36 -1.04 17.89
N LYS A 106 -12.75 -1.81 18.91
CA LYS A 106 -11.83 -2.61 19.75
C LYS A 106 -12.09 -4.10 19.62
N ASP A 107 -13.36 -4.48 19.65
CA ASP A 107 -13.77 -5.85 19.40
C ASP A 107 -13.96 -6.03 17.89
N ILE A 108 -13.18 -6.94 17.30
CA ILE A 108 -13.13 -7.16 15.86
C ILE A 108 -12.96 -8.65 15.61
N ASN A 109 -13.87 -9.22 14.81
CA ASN A 109 -13.76 -10.57 14.32
C ASN A 109 -12.78 -10.65 13.14
N SER A 110 -11.59 -11.21 13.37
CA SER A 110 -10.56 -11.33 12.32
C SER A 110 -11.04 -12.15 11.12
N THR A 111 -11.84 -13.18 11.33
CA THR A 111 -12.30 -14.08 10.27
C THR A 111 -13.27 -13.35 9.34
N GLU A 112 -14.19 -12.57 9.92
CA GLU A 112 -15.11 -11.73 9.16
C GLU A 112 -14.36 -10.68 8.33
N GLN A 113 -13.43 -9.94 8.97
CA GLN A 113 -12.60 -8.94 8.27
C GLN A 113 -11.83 -9.54 7.08
N ARG A 114 -11.29 -10.76 7.25
CA ARG A 114 -10.61 -11.48 6.18
C ARG A 114 -11.59 -11.83 5.05
N SER A 115 -12.72 -12.46 5.38
CA SER A 115 -13.72 -12.90 4.40
C SER A 115 -14.34 -11.76 3.58
N GLU A 116 -14.39 -10.54 4.13
CA GLU A 116 -14.85 -9.34 3.45
C GLU A 116 -13.76 -8.64 2.62
N GLY A 117 -12.50 -9.09 2.70
CA GLY A 117 -11.37 -8.47 2.00
C GLY A 117 -10.85 -7.19 2.67
N ASN A 118 -11.19 -6.98 3.95
CA ASN A 118 -10.74 -5.83 4.75
C ASN A 118 -9.35 -6.03 5.35
N CYS A 119 -8.80 -7.25 5.27
CA CYS A 119 -7.42 -7.51 5.69
C CYS A 119 -6.40 -7.21 4.58
N PRO A 120 -5.20 -6.71 4.93
CA PRO A 120 -4.07 -6.72 4.02
C PRO A 120 -3.74 -8.16 3.60
N LEU A 121 -3.32 -8.34 2.35
CA LEU A 121 -2.72 -9.61 1.93
C LEU A 121 -1.40 -9.84 2.69
N THR A 122 -1.20 -11.07 3.18
CA THR A 122 0.08 -11.48 3.79
C THR A 122 1.20 -11.50 2.74
N PRO A 123 2.48 -11.43 3.14
CA PRO A 123 3.59 -11.55 2.18
C PRO A 123 3.54 -12.85 1.35
N ASN A 124 3.07 -13.96 1.94
CA ASN A 124 2.89 -15.22 1.21
C ASN A 124 1.80 -15.13 0.14
N GLU A 125 0.64 -14.60 0.50
CA GLU A 125 -0.49 -14.43 -0.43
C GLU A 125 -0.16 -13.47 -1.57
N VAL A 126 0.59 -12.40 -1.29
CA VAL A 126 1.11 -11.50 -2.34
C VAL A 126 2.02 -12.26 -3.30
N GLY A 127 2.90 -13.12 -2.78
CA GLY A 127 3.78 -13.94 -3.59
C GLY A 127 3.02 -14.89 -4.51
N ILE A 128 2.04 -15.61 -3.97
CA ILE A 128 1.15 -16.50 -4.73
C ILE A 128 0.38 -15.70 -5.79
N PHE A 129 -0.17 -14.55 -5.42
CA PHE A 129 -0.91 -13.68 -6.33
C PHE A 129 -0.05 -13.23 -7.52
N LEU A 130 1.15 -12.70 -7.27
CA LEU A 130 2.04 -12.22 -8.33
C LEU A 130 2.51 -13.36 -9.25
N ARG A 131 2.80 -14.55 -8.71
CA ARG A 131 3.12 -15.73 -9.53
C ARG A 131 1.94 -16.16 -10.40
N SER A 132 0.74 -16.14 -9.83
CA SER A 132 -0.50 -16.49 -10.55
C SER A 132 -0.82 -15.49 -11.66
N MET A 133 -0.36 -14.25 -11.54
CA MET A 133 -0.43 -13.23 -12.60
C MET A 133 0.62 -13.43 -13.71
N GLY A 134 1.50 -14.43 -13.58
CA GLY A 134 2.52 -14.77 -14.59
C GLY A 134 3.85 -14.04 -14.44
N TYR A 135 4.11 -13.36 -13.32
CA TYR A 135 5.42 -12.74 -13.09
C TYR A 135 6.48 -13.82 -12.77
N PRO A 136 7.61 -13.85 -13.49
CA PRO A 136 8.68 -14.81 -13.24
C PRO A 136 9.45 -14.48 -11.96
N GLU A 137 10.14 -15.46 -11.39
CA GLU A 137 10.95 -15.30 -10.17
C GLU A 137 12.03 -14.21 -10.30
N SER A 138 12.52 -13.96 -11.52
CA SER A 138 13.50 -12.92 -11.82
C SER A 138 12.95 -11.49 -11.73
N THR A 139 11.64 -11.31 -11.50
CA THR A 139 11.00 -9.98 -11.43
C THR A 139 11.59 -9.15 -10.30
N TRP A 140 12.02 -7.92 -10.61
CA TRP A 140 12.44 -6.95 -9.61
C TRP A 140 11.23 -6.39 -8.88
N ILE A 141 11.23 -6.49 -7.55
CA ILE A 141 10.17 -5.95 -6.70
C ILE A 141 10.77 -4.98 -5.70
N TYR A 142 10.34 -3.72 -5.80
CA TYR A 142 10.58 -2.70 -4.79
C TYR A 142 9.49 -2.77 -3.70
N LEU A 143 9.90 -2.94 -2.45
CA LEU A 143 9.02 -2.91 -1.28
C LEU A 143 8.82 -1.49 -0.77
N ALA A 144 7.66 -0.91 -1.08
CA ALA A 144 7.17 0.33 -0.49
C ALA A 144 6.41 0.03 0.81
N ALA A 145 7.13 -0.08 1.92
CA ALA A 145 6.55 -0.40 3.22
C ALA A 145 7.30 0.27 4.39
N GLY A 146 6.60 0.38 5.51
CA GLY A 146 7.24 0.59 6.82
C GLY A 146 7.83 -0.72 7.36
N GLU A 147 7.97 -0.80 8.68
CA GLU A 147 8.41 -2.02 9.35
C GLU A 147 7.37 -3.13 9.18
N ILE A 148 7.76 -4.19 8.46
CA ILE A 148 6.93 -5.38 8.26
C ILE A 148 6.81 -6.14 9.58
N TYR A 149 5.60 -6.41 10.02
CA TYR A 149 5.35 -7.18 11.23
C TYR A 149 5.99 -8.57 11.14
N GLY A 150 6.74 -8.96 12.17
CA GLY A 150 7.51 -10.20 12.24
C GLY A 150 8.72 -10.28 11.30
N GLY A 151 9.02 -9.23 10.52
CA GLY A 151 10.21 -9.13 9.66
C GLY A 151 10.39 -10.32 8.73
N ASP A 152 11.60 -10.89 8.74
CA ASP A 152 11.98 -12.01 7.88
C ASP A 152 11.14 -13.28 8.08
N LYS A 153 10.52 -13.47 9.26
CA LYS A 153 9.62 -14.62 9.50
C LYS A 153 8.52 -14.68 8.44
N TYR A 154 7.91 -13.55 8.10
CA TYR A 154 6.86 -13.48 7.09
C TYR A 154 7.39 -13.10 5.72
N LEU A 155 8.42 -12.25 5.65
CA LEU A 155 8.95 -11.76 4.38
C LEU A 155 9.72 -12.84 3.60
N SER A 156 10.29 -13.84 4.29
CA SER A 156 11.05 -14.93 3.67
C SER A 156 10.26 -15.70 2.61
N LYS A 157 8.96 -15.94 2.83
CA LYS A 157 8.08 -16.59 1.84
C LYS A 157 7.92 -15.74 0.57
N LEU A 158 7.75 -14.43 0.70
CA LEU A 158 7.71 -13.55 -0.47
C LEU A 158 9.05 -13.58 -1.22
N ARG A 159 10.17 -13.54 -0.48
CA ARG A 159 11.53 -13.58 -1.04
C ARG A 159 11.84 -14.92 -1.72
N SER A 160 11.27 -16.04 -1.27
CA SER A 160 11.45 -17.34 -1.93
C SER A 160 10.77 -17.41 -3.29
N TYR A 161 9.68 -16.65 -3.50
CA TYR A 161 9.04 -16.53 -4.81
C TYR A 161 9.74 -15.50 -5.71
N PHE A 162 10.26 -14.43 -5.12
CA PHE A 162 10.91 -13.32 -5.81
C PHE A 162 12.22 -12.95 -5.11
N PRO A 163 13.36 -13.57 -5.46
CA PRO A 163 14.64 -13.27 -4.83
C PRO A 163 15.10 -11.82 -5.03
N ASN A 164 14.69 -11.17 -6.13
CA ASN A 164 15.01 -9.78 -6.47
C ASN A 164 14.15 -8.74 -5.70
N LEU A 165 13.94 -9.00 -4.41
CA LEU A 165 13.13 -8.19 -3.51
C LEU A 165 14.02 -7.18 -2.78
N VAL A 166 13.81 -5.89 -3.06
CA VAL A 166 14.63 -4.78 -2.56
C VAL A 166 13.80 -3.73 -1.85
N SER A 167 14.40 -3.06 -0.87
CA SER A 167 13.82 -1.90 -0.19
C SER A 167 14.72 -0.68 -0.37
N LYS A 168 14.23 0.51 0.02
CA LYS A 168 15.02 1.74 0.06
C LYS A 168 16.30 1.60 0.89
N GLU A 169 16.27 0.85 1.99
CA GLU A 169 17.43 0.57 2.84
C GLU A 169 18.51 -0.27 2.14
N MET A 170 18.13 -1.04 1.12
CA MET A 170 19.06 -1.81 0.29
C MET A 170 19.59 -1.02 -0.91
N LEU A 171 18.85 -0.01 -1.36
CA LEU A 171 19.18 0.77 -2.55
C LEU A 171 19.96 2.06 -2.24
N ALA A 172 19.72 2.66 -1.09
CA ALA A 172 20.36 3.89 -0.64
C ALA A 172 21.43 3.62 0.43
N THR A 173 22.44 4.49 0.51
CA THR A 173 23.41 4.42 1.61
C THR A 173 22.79 4.90 2.93
N LYS A 174 23.39 4.50 4.05
CA LYS A 174 22.99 5.00 5.38
C LYS A 174 23.10 6.52 5.49
N GLU A 175 24.06 7.12 4.79
CA GLU A 175 24.27 8.58 4.76
C GLU A 175 23.15 9.28 3.97
N GLU A 176 22.74 8.71 2.84
CA GLU A 176 21.64 9.23 2.02
C GLU A 176 20.32 9.20 2.77
N LEU A 177 19.97 8.06 3.37
CA LEU A 177 18.76 7.92 4.18
C LEU A 177 18.86 8.71 5.50
N GLY A 178 20.07 8.88 6.03
CA GLY A 178 20.35 9.66 7.23
C GLY A 178 19.89 11.12 7.14
N LYS A 179 19.82 11.68 5.92
CA LYS A 179 19.28 13.03 5.66
C LYS A 179 17.80 13.17 6.04
N PHE A 180 17.06 12.06 6.07
CA PHE A 180 15.62 12.02 6.41
C PHE A 180 15.36 11.43 7.81
N LYS A 181 16.41 11.29 8.63
CA LYS A 181 16.31 10.69 9.96
C LYS A 181 15.24 11.44 10.78
N ASN A 182 14.44 10.69 11.54
CA ASN A 182 13.31 11.18 12.35
C ASN A 182 12.13 11.78 11.55
N HIS A 183 12.16 11.73 10.21
CA HIS A 183 11.10 12.25 9.35
C HIS A 183 10.45 11.13 8.55
N ALA A 184 9.66 10.28 9.20
CA ALA A 184 9.00 9.14 8.56
C ALA A 184 8.16 9.53 7.33
N SER A 185 7.57 10.72 7.32
CA SER A 185 6.82 11.26 6.18
C SER A 185 7.71 11.56 4.97
N GLN A 186 8.94 12.05 5.17
CA GLN A 186 9.89 12.28 4.08
C GLN A 186 10.41 10.97 3.50
N VAL A 187 10.63 9.97 4.36
CA VAL A 187 10.98 8.62 3.91
C VAL A 187 9.84 7.99 3.10
N ALA A 188 8.58 8.16 3.52
CA ALA A 188 7.42 7.71 2.76
C ALA A 188 7.24 8.45 1.41
N ALA A 189 7.77 9.67 1.29
CA ALA A 189 7.79 10.37 0.01
C ALA A 189 8.73 9.71 -1.02
N LEU A 190 9.82 9.08 -0.58
CA LEU A 190 10.67 8.26 -1.47
C LEU A 190 9.90 7.05 -2.00
N ASP A 191 9.17 6.36 -1.12
CA ASP A 191 8.29 5.26 -1.52
C ASP A 191 7.22 5.72 -2.52
N TYR A 192 6.71 6.95 -2.36
CA TYR A 192 5.73 7.54 -3.27
C TYR A 192 6.33 7.75 -4.67
N ILE A 193 7.50 8.37 -4.76
CA ILE A 193 8.21 8.61 -6.02
C ILE A 193 8.46 7.30 -6.76
N ILE A 194 9.06 6.33 -6.08
CA ILE A 194 9.38 5.03 -6.67
C ILE A 194 8.10 4.30 -7.11
N ALA A 195 7.02 4.40 -6.33
CA ALA A 195 5.76 3.75 -6.66
C ALA A 195 5.06 4.32 -7.90
N PHE A 196 5.00 5.65 -8.06
CA PHE A 196 4.39 6.22 -9.27
C PHE A 196 5.31 6.14 -10.49
N GLU A 197 6.64 6.04 -10.31
CA GLU A 197 7.62 5.84 -11.39
C GLU A 197 7.80 4.40 -11.86
N SER A 198 7.34 3.42 -11.08
CA SER A 198 7.39 2.00 -11.43
C SER A 198 6.57 1.61 -12.67
N ASP A 199 6.94 0.51 -13.31
CA ASP A 199 6.18 -0.05 -14.44
C ASP A 199 4.81 -0.57 -13.99
N VAL A 200 4.78 -1.22 -12.83
CA VAL A 200 3.56 -1.78 -12.23
C VAL A 200 3.51 -1.43 -10.74
N PHE A 201 2.38 -0.86 -10.31
CA PHE A 201 2.11 -0.64 -8.89
C PHE A 201 1.09 -1.67 -8.37
N VAL A 202 1.39 -2.27 -7.23
CA VAL A 202 0.53 -3.28 -6.57
C VAL A 202 0.37 -2.95 -5.09
N PRO A 203 -0.81 -2.51 -4.63
CA PRO A 203 -1.09 -2.36 -3.22
C PRO A 203 -1.68 -3.65 -2.62
N SER A 204 -1.09 -4.14 -1.54
CA SER A 204 -1.60 -5.28 -0.75
C SER A 204 -2.84 -4.94 0.09
N HIS A 205 -3.10 -3.65 0.32
CA HIS A 205 -4.25 -3.13 1.05
C HIS A 205 -4.62 -1.73 0.55
N SER A 206 -5.88 -1.34 0.69
CA SER A 206 -6.32 0.02 0.40
C SER A 206 -5.87 1.00 1.48
N GLY A 207 -5.49 2.21 1.10
CA GLY A 207 -5.06 3.23 2.06
C GLY A 207 -4.78 4.56 1.38
N ASN A 208 -4.40 5.56 2.15
CA ASN A 208 -4.12 6.89 1.61
C ASN A 208 -3.01 6.84 0.56
N MET A 209 -1.89 6.17 0.89
CA MET A 209 -0.75 5.97 -0.02
C MET A 209 -1.18 5.28 -1.33
N ALA A 210 -1.87 4.14 -1.23
CA ALA A 210 -2.36 3.41 -2.39
C ALA A 210 -3.26 4.28 -3.29
N LYS A 211 -4.22 5.01 -2.70
CA LYS A 211 -5.14 5.89 -3.42
C LYS A 211 -4.42 7.06 -4.11
N VAL A 212 -3.47 7.70 -3.42
CA VAL A 212 -2.76 8.86 -3.99
C VAL A 212 -1.82 8.44 -5.11
N VAL A 213 -1.12 7.30 -4.98
CA VAL A 213 -0.26 6.74 -6.03
C VAL A 213 -1.10 6.31 -7.23
N GLU A 214 -2.19 5.56 -7.01
CA GLU A 214 -3.09 5.12 -8.08
C GLU A 214 -3.66 6.31 -8.87
N GLY A 215 -4.10 7.36 -8.16
CA GLY A 215 -4.57 8.59 -8.80
C GLY A 215 -3.47 9.32 -9.57
N HIS A 216 -2.25 9.38 -9.03
CA HIS A 216 -1.13 10.03 -9.73
C HIS A 216 -0.73 9.26 -10.99
N ARG A 217 -0.69 7.92 -10.92
CA ARG A 217 -0.43 7.04 -12.06
C ARG A 217 -1.48 7.18 -13.15
N ARG A 218 -2.75 7.40 -12.79
CA ARG A 218 -3.82 7.75 -13.75
C ARG A 218 -3.57 9.09 -14.42
N PHE A 219 -3.20 10.10 -13.64
CA PHE A 219 -2.85 11.43 -14.15
C PHE A 219 -1.67 11.40 -15.14
N LEU A 220 -0.63 10.59 -14.87
CA LEU A 220 0.56 10.42 -15.72
C LEU A 220 0.35 9.48 -16.91
N GLY A 221 -0.85 9.46 -17.50
CA GLY A 221 -1.16 8.67 -18.69
C GLY A 221 -1.58 7.22 -18.39
N HIS A 222 -2.34 6.99 -17.32
CA HIS A 222 -2.90 5.67 -17.00
C HIS A 222 -1.85 4.56 -16.85
N ARG A 223 -0.76 4.84 -16.13
CA ARG A 223 0.26 3.83 -15.80
C ARG A 223 -0.35 2.64 -15.08
N ARG A 224 0.19 1.43 -15.30
CA ARG A 224 -0.42 0.18 -14.85
C ARG A 224 -0.47 0.06 -13.33
N THR A 225 -1.67 -0.15 -12.80
CA THR A 225 -1.89 -0.45 -11.37
C THR A 225 -2.72 -1.72 -11.29
N ILE A 226 -2.27 -2.71 -10.51
CA ILE A 226 -3.00 -3.96 -10.28
C ILE A 226 -3.49 -3.93 -8.84
N THR A 227 -4.79 -3.74 -8.66
CA THR A 227 -5.43 -3.75 -7.33
C THR A 227 -6.02 -5.15 -7.10
N PRO A 228 -5.49 -5.94 -6.15
CA PRO A 228 -6.01 -7.27 -5.87
C PRO A 228 -7.45 -7.21 -5.35
N ASP A 229 -8.35 -8.01 -5.91
CA ASP A 229 -9.67 -8.27 -5.33
C ASP A 229 -9.50 -9.17 -4.10
N ARG A 230 -9.18 -8.56 -2.97
CA ARG A 230 -8.82 -9.29 -1.74
C ARG A 230 -9.93 -10.23 -1.28
N ARG A 231 -11.19 -9.81 -1.40
CA ARG A 231 -12.34 -10.65 -1.05
C ARG A 231 -12.37 -11.91 -1.91
N GLY A 232 -12.28 -11.74 -3.22
CA GLY A 232 -12.27 -12.86 -4.15
C GLY A 232 -11.01 -13.73 -4.07
N LEU A 233 -9.87 -13.17 -3.64
CA LEU A 233 -8.61 -13.89 -3.46
C LEU A 233 -8.57 -14.71 -2.18
N VAL A 234 -9.15 -14.21 -1.08
CA VAL A 234 -9.23 -14.96 0.19
C VAL A 234 -9.91 -16.31 -0.01
N GLU A 235 -11.03 -16.35 -0.74
CA GLU A 235 -11.73 -17.59 -1.08
C GLU A 235 -10.82 -18.58 -1.82
N LEU A 236 -10.01 -18.09 -2.77
CA LEU A 236 -9.08 -18.92 -3.54
C LEU A 236 -7.90 -19.41 -2.68
N PHE A 237 -7.39 -18.58 -1.77
CA PHE A 237 -6.32 -18.97 -0.85
C PHE A 237 -6.79 -20.04 0.14
N ASP A 238 -7.99 -19.89 0.69
CA ASP A 238 -8.55 -20.86 1.63
C ASP A 238 -8.77 -22.23 0.95
N LEU A 239 -9.18 -22.26 -0.32
CA LEU A 239 -9.27 -23.49 -1.12
C LEU A 239 -7.91 -24.13 -1.40
N LEU A 240 -6.92 -23.29 -1.74
CA LEU A 240 -5.54 -23.75 -1.95
C LEU A 240 -4.96 -24.39 -0.69
N GLU A 241 -5.24 -23.83 0.48
CA GLU A 241 -4.78 -24.40 1.76
C GLU A 241 -5.45 -25.71 2.13
N ARG A 242 -6.74 -25.88 1.79
CA ARG A 242 -7.46 -27.15 2.00
C ARG A 242 -7.08 -28.24 1.00
N GLY A 243 -6.44 -27.87 -0.12
CA GLY A 243 -6.10 -28.81 -1.20
C GLY A 243 -7.26 -29.10 -2.15
N ASP A 244 -8.31 -28.27 -2.15
CA ASP A 244 -9.54 -28.46 -2.93
C ASP A 244 -9.37 -28.02 -4.40
N LEU A 245 -8.46 -28.70 -5.11
CA LEU A 245 -8.03 -28.30 -6.47
C LEU A 245 -9.18 -28.30 -7.50
N MET A 246 -10.15 -29.21 -7.36
CA MET A 246 -11.32 -29.28 -8.25
C MET A 246 -12.25 -28.07 -8.09
N GLU A 247 -12.52 -27.66 -6.85
CA GLU A 247 -13.35 -26.50 -6.56
C GLU A 247 -12.65 -25.19 -6.96
N LEU A 248 -11.32 -25.14 -6.79
CA LEU A 248 -10.49 -24.06 -7.32
C LEU A 248 -10.60 -23.94 -8.84
N ILE A 249 -10.44 -25.04 -9.59
CA ILE A 249 -10.57 -25.04 -11.05
C ILE A 249 -11.98 -24.60 -11.47
N TRP A 250 -13.02 -25.09 -10.77
CA TRP A 250 -14.42 -24.74 -11.04
C TRP A 250 -14.69 -23.25 -10.85
N LEU A 251 -14.21 -22.66 -9.74
CA LEU A 251 -14.35 -21.23 -9.46
C LEU A 251 -13.58 -20.35 -10.46
N LEU A 252 -12.38 -20.76 -10.85
CA LEU A 252 -11.60 -20.05 -11.87
C LEU A 252 -12.30 -20.08 -13.23
N ALA A 253 -12.85 -21.23 -13.65
CA ALA A 253 -13.62 -21.36 -14.89
C ALA A 253 -14.84 -20.42 -14.88
N ARG A 254 -15.60 -20.41 -13.79
CA ARG A 254 -16.78 -19.54 -13.63
C ARG A 254 -16.44 -18.06 -13.70
N LYS A 255 -15.33 -17.63 -13.08
CA LYS A 255 -14.86 -16.22 -13.15
C LYS A 255 -14.39 -15.82 -14.55
N GLN A 256 -13.98 -16.78 -15.39
CA GLN A 256 -13.64 -16.54 -16.81
C GLN A 256 -14.84 -16.69 -17.75
N GLY A 257 -16.06 -16.95 -17.23
CA GLY A 257 -17.25 -17.18 -18.05
C GLY A 257 -17.22 -18.50 -18.82
N GLN A 258 -16.40 -19.46 -18.41
CA GLN A 258 -16.33 -20.80 -18.98
C GLN A 258 -17.00 -21.80 -18.03
N SER A 259 -17.86 -22.66 -18.56
CA SER A 259 -18.41 -23.77 -17.78
C SER A 259 -17.33 -24.86 -17.66
N PRO A 260 -16.97 -25.31 -16.45
CA PRO A 260 -16.07 -26.44 -16.29
C PRO A 260 -16.75 -27.70 -16.82
N ALA A 261 -16.04 -28.45 -17.66
CA ALA A 261 -16.48 -29.71 -18.24
C ALA A 261 -16.34 -30.87 -17.24
#